data_AF-A0A8J2XTB8-F1
#
_entry.id   AF-A0A8J2XTB8-F1
#
_cell.length_a   1.000
_cell.length_b   1.000
_cell.length_c   1.000
_cell.angle_alpha   90.00
_cell.angle_beta   90.00
_cell.angle_gamma   90.00
#
_symmetry.space_group_name_H-M   'P 1'
#
loop_
_entity.id
_entity.type
_entity.pdbx_description
1 polymer ?
#
loop_
_entity_poly.entity_id
_entity_poly.type
_entity_poly.pdbx_seq_one_letter_code
_entity_poly.pdbx_strand_id
1 'polypeptide(L)'
;MVSPNYKHFGDWENAAKELSLAGGALVIAGRRLIPLGITLFSLTIISYSIDHFLYAKEAAGYVPSWIPYHIFWLYLAGAALFCSGISILLNIKRRLAATLLGIMIFIWVVILHIPYALSAPLARNEGEVTSAFLALAYCGTAFVIAQVNSTRV
;
A
#
# COMPACT_ATOMS: atom_id res chain seq x y z
N MET A 1 26.72 -7.00 -20.86
CA MET A 1 25.57 -7.81 -21.30
C MET A 1 24.39 -7.43 -20.42
N VAL A 2 23.41 -6.71 -20.98
CA VAL A 2 22.20 -6.30 -20.24
C VAL A 2 21.34 -7.54 -20.05
N SER A 3 21.01 -7.86 -18.80
CA SER A 3 20.10 -8.95 -18.46
C SER A 3 18.71 -8.66 -19.05
N PRO A 4 18.09 -9.57 -19.82
CA PRO A 4 16.73 -9.40 -20.31
C PRO A 4 15.74 -9.77 -19.19
N ASN A 5 15.74 -9.01 -18.10
CA ASN A 5 14.78 -9.16 -17.02
C ASN A 5 13.65 -8.15 -17.23
N TYR A 6 12.51 -8.61 -17.75
CA TYR A 6 11.24 -7.85 -17.77
C TYR A 6 10.70 -7.49 -16.37
N LYS A 7 11.43 -7.79 -15.30
CA LYS A 7 11.11 -7.53 -13.88
C LYS A 7 11.53 -6.12 -13.40
N HIS A 8 11.53 -5.12 -14.30
CA HIS A 8 11.81 -3.71 -13.96
C HIS A 8 10.68 -3.02 -13.20
N PHE A 9 9.58 -3.71 -12.88
CA PHE A 9 8.45 -3.10 -12.19
C PHE A 9 8.84 -2.57 -10.79
N GLY A 10 9.71 -3.30 -10.07
CA GLY A 10 10.26 -2.84 -8.80
C GLY A 10 11.06 -1.53 -8.88
N ASP A 11 11.63 -1.18 -10.03
CA ASP A 11 12.36 0.08 -10.21
C ASP A 11 11.43 1.31 -10.11
N TRP A 12 10.12 1.11 -10.32
CA TRP A 12 9.10 2.15 -10.24
C TRP A 12 8.44 2.26 -8.85
N GLU A 13 8.83 1.42 -7.89
CA GLU A 13 8.22 1.39 -6.55
C GLU A 13 8.35 2.76 -5.85
N ASN A 14 9.51 3.41 -5.99
CA ASN A 14 9.74 4.75 -5.41
C ASN A 14 8.79 5.79 -6.01
N ALA A 15 8.53 5.76 -7.32
CA ALA A 15 7.58 6.66 -7.95
C ALA A 15 6.15 6.41 -7.43
N ALA A 16 5.77 5.14 -7.23
CA ALA A 16 4.48 4.78 -6.66
C ALA A 16 4.33 5.28 -5.21
N LYS A 17 5.41 5.24 -4.41
CA LYS A 17 5.44 5.77 -3.04
C LYS A 17 5.14 7.27 -3.01
N GLU A 18 5.87 8.04 -3.82
CA GLU A 18 5.66 9.50 -3.95
C GLU A 18 4.24 9.84 -4.40
N LEU A 19 3.67 9.05 -5.33
CA LEU A 19 2.32 9.25 -5.83
C LEU A 19 1.26 9.12 -4.74
N SER A 20 1.43 8.14 -3.83
CA SER A 20 0.50 7.92 -2.73
C SER A 20 0.60 9.01 -1.66
N LEU A 21 1.82 9.47 -1.35
CA LEU A 21 2.03 10.59 -0.42
C LEU A 21 1.44 11.89 -0.98
N ALA A 22 1.72 12.20 -2.26
CA ALA A 22 1.13 13.32 -2.96
C ALA A 22 -0.41 13.19 -3.01
N GLY A 23 -0.92 11.97 -3.25
CA GLY A 23 -2.34 11.67 -3.23
C GLY A 23 -2.99 12.02 -1.89
N GLY A 24 -2.42 11.57 -0.78
CA GLY A 24 -2.88 11.90 0.57
C GLY A 24 -2.84 13.40 0.87
N ALA A 25 -1.73 14.06 0.52
CA ALA A 25 -1.60 15.51 0.68
C ALA A 25 -2.67 16.28 -0.11
N LEU A 26 -2.96 15.88 -1.36
CA LEU A 26 -3.98 16.50 -2.20
C LEU A 26 -5.40 16.29 -1.67
N VAL A 27 -5.71 15.13 -1.08
CA VAL A 27 -7.01 14.91 -0.43
C VAL A 27 -7.19 15.85 0.76
N ILE A 28 -6.12 16.09 1.54
CA ILE A 28 -6.14 16.99 2.70
C ILE A 28 -6.19 18.47 2.26
N ALA A 29 -5.47 18.84 1.19
CA ALA A 29 -5.29 20.22 0.74
C ALA A 29 -6.60 20.92 0.31
N GLY A 30 -7.64 20.17 -0.08
CA GLY A 30 -8.99 20.74 -0.21
C GLY A 30 -9.87 20.09 -1.27
N ARG A 31 -11.15 20.48 -1.25
CA ARG A 31 -12.23 19.83 -2.03
C ARG A 31 -11.96 19.66 -3.53
N ARG A 32 -11.29 20.64 -4.16
CA ARG A 32 -10.99 20.60 -5.60
C ARG A 32 -9.96 19.54 -5.98
N LEU A 33 -9.09 19.15 -5.04
CA LEU A 33 -7.96 18.24 -5.26
C LEU A 33 -8.27 16.81 -4.83
N ILE A 34 -9.38 16.60 -4.10
CA ILE A 34 -9.84 15.27 -3.66
C ILE A 34 -9.91 14.25 -4.82
N PRO A 35 -10.50 14.53 -6.01
CA PRO A 35 -10.58 13.52 -7.07
C PRO A 35 -9.20 13.11 -7.60
N LEU A 36 -8.29 14.07 -7.72
CA LEU A 36 -6.92 13.81 -8.14
C LEU A 36 -6.20 12.98 -7.07
N GLY A 37 -6.28 13.38 -5.80
CA GLY A 37 -5.62 12.67 -4.72
C GLY A 37 -6.11 11.23 -4.54
N ILE A 38 -7.43 11.00 -4.67
CA ILE A 38 -8.02 9.66 -4.66
C ILE A 38 -7.52 8.83 -5.85
N THR A 39 -7.45 9.42 -7.05
CA THR A 39 -6.94 8.72 -8.23
C THR A 39 -5.49 8.29 -8.04
N LEU A 40 -4.63 9.22 -7.61
CA LEU A 40 -3.21 8.97 -7.37
C LEU A 40 -2.99 7.87 -6.32
N PHE A 41 -3.66 7.97 -5.17
CA PHE A 41 -3.59 6.96 -4.13
C PHE A 41 -4.07 5.59 -4.62
N SER A 42 -5.20 5.54 -5.33
CA SER A 42 -5.77 4.28 -5.82
C SER A 42 -4.87 3.59 -6.83
N LEU A 43 -4.22 4.35 -7.72
CA LEU A 43 -3.26 3.82 -8.68
C LEU A 43 -2.04 3.22 -7.97
N THR A 44 -1.52 3.86 -6.92
CA THR A 44 -0.44 3.27 -6.10
C THR A 44 -0.89 1.96 -5.45
N ILE A 45 -2.08 1.92 -4.85
CA ILE A 45 -2.59 0.70 -4.20
C ILE A 45 -2.75 -0.45 -5.21
N ILE A 46 -3.21 -0.14 -6.43
CA ILE A 46 -3.28 -1.13 -7.53
C ILE A 46 -1.87 -1.58 -7.94
N SER A 47 -0.90 -0.67 -8.02
CA SER A 47 0.50 -1.02 -8.29
C SER A 47 1.04 -2.02 -7.26
N TYR A 48 0.86 -1.76 -5.96
CA TYR A 48 1.30 -2.68 -4.91
C TYR A 48 0.58 -4.02 -4.92
N SER A 49 -0.66 -4.07 -5.41
CA SER A 49 -1.35 -5.35 -5.61
C SER A 49 -0.61 -6.23 -6.62
N ILE A 50 -0.08 -5.64 -7.69
CA ILE A 50 0.71 -6.35 -8.72
C ILE A 50 2.01 -6.86 -8.09
N ASP A 51 2.68 -6.06 -7.26
CA ASP A 51 3.90 -6.48 -6.54
C ASP A 51 3.67 -7.70 -5.65
N HIS A 52 2.53 -7.76 -4.95
CA HIS A 52 2.18 -8.90 -4.11
C HIS A 52 2.02 -10.20 -4.90
N PHE A 53 1.66 -10.13 -6.18
CA PHE A 53 1.60 -11.31 -7.05
C PHE A 53 2.95 -11.64 -7.68
N LEU A 54 3.68 -10.63 -8.18
CA LEU A 54 4.94 -10.83 -8.90
C LEU A 54 6.10 -11.25 -7.99
N TYR A 55 6.13 -10.73 -6.76
CA TYR A 55 7.25 -10.89 -5.82
C TYR A 55 6.86 -11.65 -4.55
N ALA A 56 5.78 -12.44 -4.60
CA ALA A 56 5.24 -13.16 -3.44
C ALA A 56 6.28 -14.07 -2.75
N LYS A 57 7.16 -14.71 -3.52
CA LYS A 57 8.18 -15.64 -3.00
C LYS A 57 9.29 -14.88 -2.27
N GLU A 58 9.73 -13.79 -2.87
CA GLU A 58 10.73 -12.88 -2.34
C GLU A 58 10.23 -12.20 -1.06
N ALA A 59 8.94 -11.85 -1.01
CA ALA A 59 8.30 -11.20 0.13
C ALA A 59 7.85 -12.16 1.25
N ALA A 60 7.92 -13.49 1.05
CA ALA A 60 7.43 -14.47 2.02
C ALA A 60 8.12 -14.36 3.39
N GLY A 61 9.38 -13.89 3.41
CA GLY A 61 10.15 -13.71 4.63
C GLY A 61 9.67 -12.57 5.54
N TYR A 62 8.83 -11.65 5.03
CA TYR A 62 8.24 -10.58 5.85
C TYR A 62 7.11 -11.09 6.74
N VAL A 63 6.45 -12.20 6.38
CA VAL A 63 5.41 -12.81 7.19
C VAL A 63 6.06 -13.51 8.40
N PRO A 64 5.64 -13.21 9.65
CA PRO A 64 6.21 -13.81 10.84
C PRO A 64 6.14 -15.34 10.83
N SER A 65 7.19 -15.98 11.32
CA SER A 65 7.36 -17.45 11.28
C SER A 65 6.28 -18.25 12.01
N TRP A 66 5.51 -17.61 12.90
CA TRP A 66 4.39 -18.23 13.60
C TRP A 66 3.09 -18.27 12.78
N ILE A 67 3.03 -17.58 11.63
CA ILE A 67 1.90 -17.60 10.70
C ILE A 67 2.17 -18.67 9.63
N PRO A 68 1.35 -19.73 9.50
CA PRO A 68 1.55 -20.72 8.45
C PRO A 68 1.14 -20.18 7.07
N TYR A 69 1.59 -20.86 6.00
CA TYR A 69 1.19 -20.59 4.61
C TYR A 69 1.53 -19.16 4.14
N HIS A 70 2.77 -18.70 4.31
CA HIS A 70 3.18 -17.31 4.03
C HIS A 70 2.71 -16.83 2.64
N ILE A 71 2.96 -17.61 1.59
CA ILE A 71 2.58 -17.27 0.21
C ILE A 71 1.08 -17.05 0.03
N PHE A 72 0.24 -17.82 0.72
CA PHE A 72 -1.22 -17.65 0.67
C PHE A 72 -1.62 -16.25 1.14
N TRP A 73 -1.03 -15.77 2.24
CA TRP A 73 -1.30 -14.44 2.77
C TRP A 73 -0.84 -13.33 1.83
N LEU A 74 0.28 -13.49 1.12
CA LEU A 74 0.72 -12.52 0.12
C LEU A 74 -0.27 -12.41 -1.04
N TYR A 75 -0.79 -13.53 -1.56
CA TYR A 75 -1.80 -13.49 -2.62
C TYR A 75 -3.15 -12.95 -2.15
N LEU A 76 -3.58 -13.30 -0.93
CA LEU A 76 -4.79 -12.76 -0.33
C LEU A 76 -4.68 -11.24 -0.14
N ALA A 77 -3.55 -10.77 0.38
CA ALA A 77 -3.22 -9.36 0.52
C ALA A 77 -3.23 -8.64 -0.82
N GLY A 78 -2.58 -9.21 -1.85
CA GLY A 78 -2.60 -8.66 -3.22
C GLY A 78 -4.02 -8.52 -3.77
N ALA A 79 -4.86 -9.55 -3.62
CA ALA A 79 -6.26 -9.49 -4.04
C ALA A 79 -7.06 -8.41 -3.28
N ALA A 80 -6.85 -8.28 -1.97
CA ALA A 80 -7.51 -7.28 -1.14
C ALA A 80 -7.08 -5.85 -1.52
N LEU A 81 -5.79 -5.62 -1.79
CA LEU A 81 -5.26 -4.36 -2.29
C LEU A 81 -5.89 -3.99 -3.64
N PHE A 82 -5.92 -4.93 -4.59
CA PHE A 82 -6.51 -4.71 -5.92
C PHE A 82 -7.98 -4.32 -5.82
N CYS A 83 -8.78 -5.11 -5.10
CA CYS A 83 -10.20 -4.85 -4.88
C CYS A 83 -10.44 -3.50 -4.19
N SER A 84 -9.60 -3.14 -3.22
CA SER A 84 -9.70 -1.86 -2.51
C SER A 84 -9.37 -0.68 -3.43
N GLY A 85 -8.26 -0.75 -4.16
CA GLY A 85 -7.84 0.30 -5.09
C GLY A 85 -8.89 0.56 -6.17
N ILE A 86 -9.42 -0.50 -6.81
CA ILE A 86 -10.48 -0.37 -7.81
C ILE A 86 -11.77 0.19 -7.20
N SER A 87 -12.17 -0.28 -6.02
CA SER A 87 -13.38 0.18 -5.34
C SER A 87 -13.30 1.67 -4.96
N ILE A 88 -12.14 2.12 -4.49
CA ILE A 88 -11.89 3.53 -4.14
C ILE A 88 -11.91 4.40 -5.40
N LEU A 89 -11.20 3.98 -6.45
CA LEU A 89 -11.09 4.68 -7.73
C LEU A 89 -12.46 4.87 -8.38
N LEU A 90 -13.25 3.79 -8.49
CA LEU A 90 -14.57 3.79 -9.13
C LEU A 90 -15.71 4.25 -8.19
N ASN A 91 -15.40 4.64 -6.96
CA ASN A 91 -16.37 5.02 -5.93
C ASN A 91 -17.39 3.92 -5.55
N ILE A 92 -17.03 2.64 -5.71
CA ILE A 92 -17.89 1.51 -5.35
C ILE A 92 -17.68 1.20 -3.87
N LYS A 93 -18.66 1.54 -3.03
CA LYS A 93 -18.56 1.38 -1.56
C LYS A 93 -17.26 1.98 -0.99
N ARG A 94 -16.79 3.11 -1.53
CA ARG A 94 -15.49 3.74 -1.24
C ARG A 94 -15.15 3.80 0.25
N ARG A 95 -16.10 4.26 1.09
CA ARG A 95 -15.90 4.37 2.53
C ARG A 95 -15.51 3.04 3.17
N LEU A 96 -16.23 1.96 2.82
CA LEU A 96 -15.95 0.63 3.33
C LEU A 96 -14.60 0.12 2.82
N ALA A 97 -14.34 0.22 1.51
CA ALA A 97 -13.09 -0.22 0.90
C ALA A 97 -11.87 0.48 1.51
N ALA A 98 -11.92 1.81 1.65
CA ALA A 98 -10.85 2.60 2.24
C ALA A 98 -10.66 2.32 3.74
N THR A 99 -11.74 2.07 4.48
CA THR A 99 -11.66 1.69 5.90
C THR A 99 -10.98 0.32 6.06
N LEU A 100 -11.40 -0.69 5.30
CA LEU A 100 -10.82 -2.03 5.37
C LEU A 100 -9.36 -2.04 4.93
N LEU A 101 -9.03 -1.30 3.86
CA LEU A 101 -7.65 -1.09 3.42
C LEU A 101 -6.79 -0.48 4.53
N GLY A 102 -7.26 0.61 5.16
CA GLY A 102 -6.54 1.27 6.25
C GLY A 102 -6.32 0.34 7.46
N ILE A 103 -7.34 -0.43 7.86
CA ILE A 103 -7.23 -1.42 8.94
C ILE A 103 -6.19 -2.50 8.58
N MET A 104 -6.25 -3.03 7.36
CA MET A 104 -5.33 -4.07 6.90
C MET A 104 -3.87 -3.58 6.94
N ILE A 105 -3.60 -2.39 6.38
CA ILE A 105 -2.25 -1.80 6.39
C ILE A 105 -1.81 -1.51 7.83
N PHE A 106 -2.71 -1.03 8.70
CA PHE A 106 -2.38 -0.78 10.11
C PHE A 106 -1.96 -2.07 10.83
N ILE A 107 -2.69 -3.18 10.60
CA ILE A 107 -2.30 -4.50 11.12
C ILE A 107 -0.88 -4.84 10.65
N TRP A 108 -0.58 -4.67 9.36
CA TRP A 108 0.76 -4.93 8.81
C TRP A 108 1.85 -4.03 9.40
N VAL A 109 1.56 -2.76 9.68
CA VAL A 109 2.49 -1.87 10.39
C VAL A 109 2.89 -2.49 11.72
N VAL A 110 1.91 -2.96 12.50
CA VAL A 110 2.14 -3.51 13.85
C VAL A 110 2.82 -4.88 13.81
N ILE A 111 2.38 -5.79 12.93
CA ILE A 111 2.82 -7.20 12.98
C ILE A 111 3.98 -7.51 12.02
N LEU A 112 4.17 -6.72 10.95
CA LEU A 112 5.21 -6.93 9.92
C LEU A 112 6.27 -5.84 10.00
N HIS A 113 5.90 -4.58 9.74
CA HIS A 113 6.89 -3.52 9.52
C HIS A 113 7.65 -3.12 10.79
N ILE A 114 6.96 -2.94 11.93
CA ILE A 114 7.62 -2.58 13.19
C ILE A 114 8.60 -3.70 13.63
N PRO A 115 8.18 -4.98 13.74
CA PRO A 115 9.11 -6.05 14.09
C PRO A 115 10.29 -6.18 13.13
N TYR A 116 10.03 -6.05 11.83
CA TYR A 116 11.09 -6.16 10.82
C TYR A 116 12.10 -5.02 10.93
N ALA A 117 11.64 -3.77 11.08
CA ALA A 117 12.50 -2.61 11.30
C ALA A 117 13.36 -2.74 12.58
N LEU A 118 12.81 -3.29 13.66
CA LEU A 118 13.55 -3.50 14.91
C LEU A 118 14.60 -4.63 14.83
N SER A 119 14.41 -5.60 13.94
CA SER A 119 15.29 -6.76 13.78
C SER A 119 16.30 -6.65 12.63
N ALA A 120 16.16 -5.62 11.78
CA ALA A 120 16.97 -5.45 10.59
C ALA A 120 18.44 -5.16 10.93
N PRO A 121 19.41 -5.77 10.22
CA PRO A 121 20.83 -5.40 10.36
C PRO A 121 21.04 -3.91 10.07
N LEU A 122 21.99 -3.27 10.76
CA LEU A 122 22.25 -1.82 10.66
C LEU A 122 22.35 -1.32 9.21
N ALA A 123 22.98 -2.09 8.32
CA ALA A 123 23.16 -1.75 6.91
C ALA A 123 21.87 -1.68 6.08
N ARG A 124 20.74 -2.21 6.56
CA ARG A 124 19.42 -2.18 5.89
C ARG A 124 18.34 -1.48 6.73
N ASN A 125 18.64 -1.16 7.99
CA ASN A 125 17.68 -0.68 8.97
C ASN A 125 16.97 0.62 8.53
N GLU A 126 17.71 1.55 7.91
CA GLU A 126 17.17 2.84 7.44
C GLU A 126 16.01 2.66 6.44
N GLY A 127 16.12 1.69 5.54
CA GLY A 127 15.08 1.39 4.54
C GLY A 127 13.83 0.78 5.16
N GLU A 128 14.00 -0.09 6.16
CA GLU A 128 12.88 -0.77 6.84
C GLU A 128 12.08 0.19 7.73
N VAL A 129 12.79 1.04 8.48
CA VAL A 129 12.17 2.10 9.29
C VAL A 129 11.38 3.06 8.38
N THR A 130 11.97 3.48 7.27
CA THR A 130 11.28 4.33 6.28
C THR A 130 10.02 3.64 5.75
N SER A 131 10.11 2.35 5.42
CA SER A 131 8.98 1.57 4.91
C SER A 131 7.86 1.45 5.93
N ALA A 132 8.16 1.31 7.22
CA ALA A 132 7.17 1.30 8.29
C ALA A 132 6.39 2.63 8.37
N PHE A 133 7.09 3.77 8.30
CA PHE A 133 6.45 5.08 8.30
C PHE A 133 5.64 5.35 7.02
N LEU A 134 6.13 4.91 5.85
CA LEU A 134 5.37 4.99 4.60
C LEU A 134 4.07 4.18 4.67
N ALA A 135 4.13 2.95 5.19
CA ALA A 135 2.93 2.14 5.40
C ALA A 135 1.93 2.83 6.34
N LEU A 136 2.41 3.46 7.42
CA LEU A 136 1.57 4.26 8.31
C LEU A 136 0.94 5.47 7.60
N ALA A 137 1.69 6.15 6.73
CA ALA A 137 1.16 7.23 5.91
C ALA A 137 0.05 6.75 4.96
N TYR A 138 0.21 5.60 4.32
CA TYR A 138 -0.82 5.01 3.45
C TYR A 138 -2.08 4.62 4.22
N CYS A 139 -1.92 4.07 5.42
CA CYS A 139 -3.00 3.81 6.35
C CYS A 139 -3.78 5.10 6.67
N GLY A 140 -3.08 6.17 7.04
CA GLY A 140 -3.68 7.48 7.30
C GLY A 140 -4.45 8.03 6.09
N THR A 141 -3.84 7.99 4.90
CA THR A 141 -4.50 8.41 3.65
C THR A 141 -5.77 7.61 3.37
N ALA A 142 -5.75 6.29 3.56
CA ALA A 142 -6.93 5.45 3.40
C ALA A 142 -8.07 5.87 4.36
N PHE A 143 -7.75 6.15 5.63
CA PHE A 143 -8.75 6.63 6.58
C PHE A 143 -9.30 8.02 6.24
N VAL A 144 -8.46 8.94 5.74
CA VAL A 144 -8.93 10.25 5.26
C VAL A 144 -9.89 10.06 4.09
N ILE A 145 -9.54 9.23 3.10
CA ILE A 145 -10.40 8.92 1.95
C ILE A 145 -11.73 8.29 2.41
N ALA A 146 -11.72 7.46 3.45
CA ALA A 146 -12.94 6.88 4.00
C ALA A 146 -13.93 7.92 4.54
N GLN A 147 -13.45 9.08 4.97
CA GLN A 147 -14.27 10.19 5.48
C GLN A 147 -14.67 11.20 4.39
N VAL A 148 -14.19 11.06 3.16
CA VAL A 148 -14.61 11.92 2.06
C VAL A 148 -16.07 11.63 1.72
N ASN A 149 -16.95 12.55 2.10
CA ASN A 149 -18.36 12.49 1.73
C ASN A 149 -18.49 12.65 0.22
N SER A 150 -19.04 11.63 -0.44
CA SER A 150 -19.59 11.80 -1.78
C SER A 150 -20.87 12.63 -1.63
N THR A 151 -20.75 13.96 -1.70
CA THR A 151 -21.92 14.78 -2.02
C THR A 151 -22.35 14.33 -3.42
N ARG A 152 -23.46 13.60 -3.49
CA ARG A 152 -24.15 13.37 -4.75
C ARG A 152 -24.47 14.76 -5.30
N VAL A 153 -23.87 15.10 -6.43
CA VAL A 153 -24.37 16.19 -7.28
C VAL A 153 -25.68 15.70 -7.89
#